data_AF-A0A7V6I3I5-F1
#
_entry.id   AF-A0A7V6I3I5-F1
#
_cell.length_a   1.000
_cell.length_b   1.000
_cell.length_c   1.000
_cell.angle_alpha   90.00
_cell.angle_beta   90.00
_cell.angle_gamma   90.00
#
_symmetry.space_group_name_H-M   'P 1'
#
loop_
_entity.id
_entity.type
_entity.pdbx_description
1 polymer ?
#
loop_
_entity_poly.entity_id
_entity_poly.type
_entity_poly.pdbx_seq_one_letter_code
_entity_poly.pdbx_strand_id
1 'polypeptide(L)'
;NQKFENIYLIRNEREIKIFDKLGRAFEPDFLLFCKQRGGEQMTFQVFIEPKGEHLKGHDKWKEDFLNEIRTKQKTIKIHTDAYLITAVPFYNYNNENEFKTILENTLNE
;
A
#
# COMPACT_ATOMS: atom_id res chain seq x y z
N ASN A 1 14.60 17.46 7.05
CA ASN A 1 15.23 16.12 6.96
C ASN A 1 14.46 15.26 5.98
N GLN A 2 15.11 14.79 4.92
CA GLN A 2 14.51 13.86 3.95
C GLN A 2 14.56 12.44 4.53
N LYS A 3 13.40 11.85 4.84
CA LYS A 3 13.26 10.50 5.42
C LYS A 3 13.53 9.38 4.42
N PHE A 4 13.26 9.63 3.14
CA PHE A 4 13.42 8.66 2.07
C PHE A 4 14.51 9.11 1.10
N GLU A 5 15.28 8.15 0.62
CA GLU A 5 16.29 8.36 -0.42
C GLU A 5 15.65 8.29 -1.80
N ASN A 6 14.83 7.28 -2.04
CA ASN A 6 14.13 7.06 -3.31
C ASN A 6 12.64 6.84 -3.07
N ILE A 7 11.82 7.44 -3.93
CA ILE A 7 10.36 7.29 -3.94
C ILE A 7 9.93 6.98 -5.37
N TYR A 8 9.23 5.86 -5.58
CA TYR A 8 8.68 5.47 -6.87
C TYR A 8 7.19 5.20 -6.73
N LEU A 9 6.37 5.85 -7.55
CA LEU A 9 4.95 5.55 -7.68
C LEU A 9 4.73 4.91 -9.05
N ILE A 10 4.29 3.67 -9.06
CA ILE A 10 4.04 2.89 -10.27
C ILE A 10 2.54 2.75 -10.43
N ARG A 11 2.01 3.13 -11.59
CA ARG A 11 0.65 2.75 -11.99
C ARG A 11 0.70 1.32 -12.53
N ASN A 12 -0.09 0.44 -11.95
CA ASN A 12 -0.01 -1.00 -12.22
C ASN A 12 -0.57 -1.39 -13.59
N GLU A 13 -1.60 -0.67 -14.08
CA GLU A 13 -2.30 -1.01 -15.33
C GLU A 13 -2.76 -2.49 -15.41
N ARG A 14 -3.09 -3.08 -14.25
CA ARG A 14 -3.58 -4.47 -14.08
C ARG A 14 -2.56 -5.57 -14.38
N GLU A 15 -1.27 -5.23 -14.51
CA GLU A 15 -0.18 -6.18 -14.76
C GLU A 15 0.08 -7.09 -13.55
N ILE A 16 0.04 -6.52 -12.34
CA ILE A 16 0.26 -7.26 -11.09
C ILE A 16 -1.06 -7.55 -10.40
N LYS A 17 -1.19 -8.78 -9.90
CA LYS A 17 -2.34 -9.24 -9.09
C LYS A 17 -1.84 -9.87 -7.81
N ILE A 18 -2.54 -9.59 -6.72
CA ILE A 18 -2.36 -10.27 -5.45
C ILE A 18 -3.64 -10.99 -5.07
N PHE A 19 -3.52 -12.08 -4.33
CA PHE A 19 -4.63 -12.97 -4.03
C PHE A 19 -4.87 -13.03 -2.53
N ASP A 20 -6.14 -12.98 -2.14
CA ASP A 20 -6.52 -13.19 -0.76
C ASP A 20 -6.57 -14.69 -0.41
N LYS A 21 -6.91 -15.00 0.85
CA LYS A 21 -7.02 -16.39 1.33
C LYS A 21 -8.10 -17.22 0.62
N LEU A 22 -9.07 -16.57 -0.02
CA LEU A 22 -10.15 -17.21 -0.77
C LEU A 22 -9.83 -17.33 -2.27
N GLY A 23 -8.64 -16.89 -2.71
CA GLY A 23 -8.22 -16.92 -4.10
C GLY A 23 -8.80 -15.79 -4.97
N ARG A 24 -9.39 -14.75 -4.35
CA ARG A 24 -9.90 -13.58 -5.09
C ARG A 24 -8.73 -12.72 -5.55
N ALA A 25 -8.70 -12.40 -6.84
CA ALA A 25 -7.69 -11.54 -7.43
C ALA A 25 -7.98 -10.08 -7.12
N PHE A 26 -7.01 -9.39 -6.53
CA PHE A 26 -6.99 -7.95 -6.36
C PHE A 26 -5.89 -7.34 -7.23
N GLU A 27 -6.29 -6.40 -8.06
CA GLU A 27 -5.44 -5.66 -9.00
C GLU A 27 -5.30 -4.23 -8.44
N PRO A 28 -4.21 -3.91 -7.70
CA PRO A 28 -4.03 -2.56 -7.16
C PRO A 28 -3.83 -1.56 -8.30
N ASP A 29 -4.38 -0.35 -8.20
CA ASP A 29 -4.14 0.70 -9.19
C ASP A 29 -2.72 1.27 -9.12
N PHE A 30 -2.18 1.46 -7.91
CA PHE A 30 -0.83 1.98 -7.71
C PHE A 30 -0.02 1.19 -6.69
N LEU A 31 1.29 1.17 -6.94
CA LEU A 31 2.33 0.63 -6.06
C LEU A 31 3.29 1.75 -5.70
N LEU A 32 3.36 2.09 -4.43
CA LEU A 32 4.31 3.07 -3.90
C LEU A 32 5.49 2.36 -3.25
N PHE A 33 6.69 2.69 -3.71
CA PHE A 33 7.96 2.23 -3.14
C PHE A 33 8.68 3.40 -2.47
N CYS A 34 8.94 3.28 -1.16
CA CYS A 34 9.70 4.28 -0.41
C CYS A 34 10.93 3.63 0.24
N LYS A 35 12.14 4.01 -0.18
CA LYS A 35 13.39 3.50 0.40
C LYS A 35 13.89 4.43 1.50
N GLN A 36 13.98 3.95 2.75
CA GLN A 36 14.43 4.76 3.88
C GLN A 36 15.88 5.22 3.72
N ARG A 37 16.17 6.45 4.14
CA ARG A 37 17.53 7.01 4.17
C ARG A 37 18.18 6.73 5.53
N GLY A 38 19.27 5.98 5.53
CA GLY A 38 20.08 5.69 6.73
C GLY A 38 19.39 4.72 7.69
N GLY A 39 19.72 3.43 7.58
CA GLY A 39 19.15 2.34 8.37
C GLY A 39 19.34 0.98 7.67
N GLU A 40 18.65 -0.07 8.12
CA GLU A 40 18.42 -1.24 7.27
C GLU A 40 17.76 -0.75 5.97
N GLN A 41 18.12 -1.30 4.80
CA GLN A 41 17.58 -0.90 3.50
C GLN A 41 16.11 -1.34 3.36
N MET A 42 15.24 -0.73 4.15
CA MET A 42 13.81 -0.99 4.23
C MET A 42 13.11 -0.22 3.11
N THR A 43 12.43 -0.96 2.25
CA THR A 43 11.59 -0.44 1.18
C THR A 43 10.13 -0.72 1.52
N PHE A 44 9.34 0.33 1.71
CA PHE A 44 7.89 0.19 1.88
C PHE A 44 7.29 -0.10 0.51
N GLN A 45 6.51 -1.16 0.40
CA GLN A 45 5.66 -1.41 -0.76
C GLN A 45 4.21 -1.22 -0.32
N VAL A 46 3.60 -0.12 -0.75
CA VAL A 46 2.24 0.26 -0.37
C VAL A 46 1.29 0.11 -1.55
N PHE A 47 0.22 -0.66 -1.36
CA PHE A 47 -0.88 -0.76 -2.32
C PHE A 47 -1.87 0.39 -2.13
N ILE A 48 -2.20 1.09 -3.22
CA ILE A 48 -3.14 2.23 -3.23
C ILE A 48 -4.21 2.00 -4.30
N GLU A 49 -5.46 2.26 -3.94
CA GLU A 49 -6.64 2.11 -4.79
C GLU A 49 -7.55 3.34 -4.64
N PRO A 50 -7.65 4.23 -5.65
CA PRO A 50 -8.67 5.27 -5.69
C PRO A 50 -10.08 4.70 -5.94
N LYS A 51 -11.09 5.23 -5.25
CA LYS A 51 -12.50 4.86 -5.47
C LYS A 51 -13.44 6.07 -5.49
N GLY A 52 -14.48 5.96 -6.31
CA GLY A 52 -15.64 6.84 -6.25
C GLY A 52 -16.62 6.39 -5.16
N GLU A 53 -17.27 7.34 -4.49
CA GLU A 53 -18.21 7.13 -3.38
C GLU A 53 -19.33 6.11 -3.67
N HIS A 54 -19.70 5.93 -4.94
CA HIS A 54 -20.81 5.08 -5.36
C HIS A 54 -20.51 3.56 -5.39
N LEU A 55 -19.27 3.12 -5.14
CA LEU A 55 -18.87 1.70 -5.30
C LEU A 55 -18.67 0.93 -3.99
N LYS A 56 -18.97 1.53 -2.83
CA LYS A 56 -18.65 0.99 -1.49
C LYS A 56 -19.24 -0.41 -1.20
N GLY A 57 -20.39 -0.75 -1.77
CA GLY A 57 -21.09 -2.02 -1.47
C GLY A 57 -20.40 -3.28 -2.02
N HIS A 58 -19.86 -3.22 -3.25
CA HIS A 58 -19.27 -4.38 -3.92
C HIS A 58 -17.79 -4.61 -3.56
N ASP A 59 -17.10 -3.55 -3.12
CA ASP A 59 -15.66 -3.57 -2.87
C ASP A 59 -15.29 -3.73 -1.39
N LYS A 60 -16.26 -4.01 -0.50
CA LYS A 60 -15.99 -4.21 0.94
C LYS A 60 -14.89 -5.24 1.19
N TRP A 61 -14.89 -6.34 0.44
CA TRP A 61 -13.88 -7.38 0.61
C TRP A 61 -12.47 -6.92 0.24
N LYS A 62 -12.33 -5.98 -0.69
CA LYS A 62 -11.04 -5.38 -1.06
C LYS A 62 -10.55 -4.47 0.06
N GLU A 63 -11.46 -3.72 0.69
CA GLU A 63 -11.14 -2.89 1.85
C GLU A 63 -10.67 -3.76 3.03
N ASP A 64 -11.41 -4.83 3.33
CA ASP A 64 -11.05 -5.79 4.37
C ASP A 64 -9.68 -6.45 4.04
N PHE A 65 -9.39 -6.70 2.76
CA PHE A 65 -8.12 -7.27 2.32
C PHE A 65 -6.95 -6.29 2.46
N LEU A 66 -7.11 -5.03 2.07
CA LEU A 66 -6.11 -3.98 2.31
C LEU A 66 -5.84 -3.81 3.81
N ASN A 67 -6.89 -3.83 4.63
CA ASN A 67 -6.75 -3.77 6.09
C ASN A 67 -6.01 -5.00 6.65
N GLU A 68 -6.25 -6.20 6.10
CA GLU A 68 -5.51 -7.40 6.48
C GLU A 68 -4.01 -7.28 6.15
N ILE A 69 -3.67 -6.79 4.94
CA ILE A 69 -2.28 -6.57 4.53
C ILE A 69 -1.61 -5.56 5.46
N ARG A 70 -2.30 -4.43 5.73
CA ARG A 70 -1.83 -3.40 6.64
C ARG A 70 -1.65 -3.90 8.07
N THR A 71 -2.52 -4.78 8.57
CA THR A 71 -2.41 -5.33 9.93
C THR A 71 -1.29 -6.35 10.03
N LYS A 72 -1.06 -7.14 8.98
CA LYS A 72 -0.02 -8.16 8.96
C LYS A 72 1.39 -7.61 8.81
N GLN A 73 1.55 -6.46 8.13
CA GLN A 73 2.83 -5.79 7.90
C GLN A 73 3.96 -6.76 7.58
N LYS A 74 3.81 -7.49 6.47
CA LYS A 74 4.72 -8.59 6.19
C LYS A 74 6.07 -8.03 5.72
N THR A 75 7.11 -8.24 6.51
CA THR A 75 8.48 -7.99 6.07
C THR A 75 9.02 -9.19 5.31
N ILE A 76 9.52 -8.96 4.09
CA ILE A 76 10.25 -9.96 3.31
C ILE A 76 11.67 -9.46 3.07
N LYS A 77 12.66 -10.36 3.15
CA LYS A 77 14.05 -10.02 2.78
C LYS A 77 14.33 -10.55 1.39
N ILE A 78 14.76 -9.66 0.50
CA ILE A 78 15.21 -10.00 -0.86
C ILE A 78 16.65 -9.54 -0.96
N HIS A 79 17.59 -10.49 -1.02
CA HIS A 79 19.02 -10.23 -0.94
C HIS A 79 19.40 -9.40 0.31
N THR A 80 19.94 -8.20 0.14
CA THR A 80 20.32 -7.28 1.22
C THR A 80 19.18 -6.37 1.66
N ASP A 81 18.09 -6.31 0.89
CA ASP A 81 17.04 -5.32 1.06
C ASP A 81 15.85 -5.95 1.80
N ALA A 82 15.30 -5.21 2.75
CA ALA A 82 14.09 -5.58 3.46
C ALA A 82 12.92 -4.84 2.82
N TYR A 83 11.81 -5.54 2.55
CA TYR A 83 10.60 -4.95 2.03
C TYR A 83 9.50 -5.09 3.06
N LEU A 84 8.93 -3.97 3.48
CA LEU A 84 7.72 -3.96 4.28
C LEU A 84 6.53 -3.86 3.34
N ILE A 85 5.77 -4.95 3.22
CA ILE A 85 4.55 -4.97 2.42
C ILE A 85 3.39 -4.52 3.29
N THR A 86 2.75 -3.43 2.87
CA THR A 86 1.62 -2.83 3.57
C THR A 86 0.62 -2.22 2.57
N ALA A 87 -0.45 -1.65 3.08
CA ALA A 87 -1.52 -1.06 2.28
C ALA A 87 -2.15 0.12 3.02
N VAL A 88 -2.80 0.99 2.27
CA VAL A 88 -3.61 2.10 2.79
C VAL A 88 -5.08 1.87 2.42
N PRO A 89 -6.04 2.48 3.15
CA PRO A 89 -7.45 2.43 2.77
C PRO A 89 -7.68 3.06 1.40
N PHE A 90 -8.89 2.89 0.86
CA PHE A 90 -9.26 3.51 -0.41
C PHE A 90 -9.10 5.02 -0.36
N TYR A 91 -8.55 5.58 -1.43
CA TYR A 91 -8.48 7.02 -1.61
C TYR A 91 -9.75 7.53 -2.30
N ASN A 92 -10.32 8.59 -1.77
CA ASN A 92 -11.32 9.41 -2.44
C ASN A 92 -11.08 10.89 -2.07
N TYR A 93 -11.56 11.82 -2.89
CA TYR A 93 -11.31 13.24 -2.63
C TYR A 93 -11.88 13.71 -1.28
N ASN A 94 -12.99 13.12 -0.83
CA ASN A 94 -13.63 13.49 0.43
C ASN A 94 -12.85 13.00 1.67
N ASN A 95 -12.05 11.94 1.54
CA ASN A 95 -11.25 11.36 2.62
C ASN A 95 -9.76 11.69 2.50
N GLU A 96 -9.36 12.61 1.62
CA GLU A 96 -7.96 12.94 1.33
C GLU A 96 -7.16 13.25 2.61
N ASN A 97 -7.73 14.00 3.55
CA ASN A 97 -7.06 14.33 4.81
C ASN A 97 -6.80 13.09 5.67
N GLU A 98 -7.80 12.21 5.80
CA GLU A 98 -7.67 10.95 6.55
C GLU A 98 -6.66 10.01 5.88
N PHE A 99 -6.77 9.86 4.56
CA PHE A 99 -5.85 9.08 3.75
C PHE A 99 -4.41 9.55 3.94
N LYS A 100 -4.19 10.87 3.88
CA LYS A 100 -2.86 11.47 4.09
C LYS A 100 -2.31 11.12 5.46
N THR A 101 -3.10 11.29 6.53
CA THR A 101 -2.66 10.94 7.89
C THR A 101 -2.30 9.46 8.01
N ILE A 102 -3.11 8.58 7.43
CA ILE A 102 -2.85 7.14 7.47
C ILE A 102 -1.58 6.78 6.69
N LEU A 103 -1.41 7.35 5.49
CA LEU A 103 -0.22 7.16 4.67
C LEU A 103 1.04 7.63 5.40
N GLU A 104 1.00 8.82 6.01
CA GLU A 104 2.12 9.34 6.80
C GLU A 104 2.46 8.42 7.98
N ASN A 105 1.47 7.93 8.71
CA ASN A 105 1.68 7.00 9.82
C ASN A 105 2.30 5.68 9.35
N THR A 106 1.78 5.10 8.27
CA THR A 106 2.33 3.87 7.67
C THR A 106 3.78 4.01 7.21
N LEU A 107 4.20 5.22 6.83
CA LEU A 107 5.57 5.50 6.40
C LEU A 107 6.51 5.92 7.55
N ASN A 108 5.98 6.08 8.77
CA ASN A 108 6.74 6.52 9.95
C ASN A 108 6.94 5.42 10.99
N GLU A 109 6.36 4.23 10.77
CA GLU A 109 6.65 3.00 11.53
C GLU A 109 8.02 2.43 11.16
#